data_AF-A0AAR2LJA3-F1
#
_entry.id   AF-A0AAR2LJA3-F1
#
_cell.length_a   1.000
_cell.length_b   1.000
_cell.length_c   1.000
_cell.angle_alpha   90.00
_cell.angle_beta   90.00
_cell.angle_gamma   90.00
#
_symmetry.space_group_name_H-M   'P 1'
#
loop_
_entity.id
_entity.type
_entity.pdbx_description
1 polymer ?
#
loop_
_entity_poly.entity_id
_entity_poly.type
_entity_poly.pdbx_seq_one_letter_code
_entity_poly.pdbx_strand_id
1 'polypeptide(L)'
;MAASTFCPALLPLLRINCKFNGVYTRISLNRRAAYSLGLTASNGVERQGLPERGNQGQRRQRRAVEPRTERMTVDQDWTAVYPTAASFKPNSVPLPVRMGYPVKRGVPPAKKGNLELIKIPNFLHLTPEAIKKHCEALKPFCTEWPAALDSDAKCEEHFPIQVESKAYVSAGPSLRNPNARIITLTVKLSSLNLDEHARKKLIRLSGERYNKDTDTLTITTDSCPMKQQNYDYAMYLLTVLYHESWKTEAWEKEKTRADMEEYVWEDSPSQKNILETLLRMRPLGEKEEEGEVREELLGRVEVQEYKDSVTKLKNEGETETNMQQYKEAVKKLLNI
;
A
#
# COMPACT_ATOMS: atom_id res chain seq x y z
N MET A 1 7.12 1.84 32.89
CA MET A 1 6.23 2.89 33.44
C MET A 1 5.06 3.07 32.49
N ALA A 2 3.94 3.57 33.03
CA ALA A 2 2.62 3.77 32.42
C ALA A 2 1.72 2.52 32.33
N ALA A 3 0.85 2.43 33.33
CA ALA A 3 -0.37 1.63 33.35
C ALA A 3 -1.48 2.36 32.56
N SER A 4 -2.36 1.61 31.89
CA SER A 4 -3.61 2.15 31.37
C SER A 4 -4.79 1.45 32.02
N THR A 5 -5.47 2.22 32.87
CA THR A 5 -6.74 1.95 33.54
C THR A 5 -7.90 1.89 32.54
N PHE A 6 -8.78 0.91 32.74
CA PHE A 6 -10.08 0.80 32.07
C PHE A 6 -11.06 1.85 32.59
N CYS A 7 -11.86 2.43 31.68
CA CYS A 7 -13.10 3.13 32.01
C CYS A 7 -14.14 2.84 30.91
N PRO A 8 -15.36 2.37 31.21
CA PRO A 8 -16.37 2.07 30.21
C PRO A 8 -17.32 3.27 30.05
N ALA A 9 -17.47 3.77 28.83
CA ALA A 9 -18.50 4.75 28.48
C ALA A 9 -19.52 4.10 27.54
N LEU A 10 -20.75 4.05 28.03
CA LEU A 10 -21.99 3.71 27.33
C LEU A 10 -22.22 4.66 26.15
N LEU A 11 -22.68 4.13 25.02
CA LEU A 11 -23.29 4.94 23.96
C LEU A 11 -24.66 4.37 23.54
N PRO A 12 -25.58 5.24 23.11
CA PRO A 12 -27.01 5.02 23.23
C PRO A 12 -27.64 4.41 21.98
N LEU A 13 -28.83 3.84 22.22
CA LEU A 13 -29.78 3.34 21.25
C LEU A 13 -30.16 4.40 20.21
N LEU A 14 -29.97 4.07 18.93
CA LEU A 14 -30.65 4.74 17.82
C LEU A 14 -31.45 3.71 17.02
N ARG A 15 -32.77 3.89 17.09
CA ARG A 15 -33.79 3.20 16.29
C ARG A 15 -33.62 3.58 14.82
N ILE A 16 -33.62 2.60 13.93
CA ILE A 16 -34.14 2.77 12.57
C ILE A 16 -35.16 1.67 12.32
N ASN A 17 -36.33 2.12 11.92
CA ASN A 17 -37.55 1.36 11.69
C ASN A 17 -37.65 1.13 10.17
N CYS A 18 -37.57 -0.11 9.70
CA CYS A 18 -37.98 -0.47 8.34
C CYS A 18 -38.96 -1.64 8.42
N LYS A 19 -40.22 -1.32 8.10
CA LYS A 19 -41.29 -2.31 7.88
C LYS A 19 -41.14 -2.85 6.46
N PHE A 20 -40.99 -4.16 6.34
CA PHE A 20 -41.35 -4.90 5.13
C PHE A 20 -42.11 -6.15 5.56
N ASN A 21 -43.37 -6.25 5.14
CA ASN A 21 -44.22 -7.41 5.33
C ASN A 21 -43.78 -8.51 4.36
N GLY A 22 -43.44 -9.68 4.88
CA GLY A 22 -43.14 -10.88 4.10
C GLY A 22 -43.08 -12.08 5.03
N VAL A 23 -44.00 -13.01 4.83
CA VAL A 23 -44.31 -14.17 5.67
C VAL A 23 -43.06 -15.00 6.01
N TYR A 24 -42.70 -15.08 7.29
CA TYR A 24 -41.69 -16.00 7.80
C TYR A 24 -42.35 -17.29 8.32
N THR A 25 -42.09 -18.42 7.66
CA THR A 25 -42.20 -19.74 8.29
C THR A 25 -40.98 -19.95 9.19
N ARG A 26 -41.16 -19.67 10.50
CA ARG A 26 -40.17 -19.99 11.53
C ARG A 26 -40.24 -21.47 11.88
N ILE A 27 -39.21 -22.23 11.50
CA ILE A 27 -38.89 -23.51 12.14
C ILE A 27 -38.26 -23.20 13.49
N SER A 28 -39.00 -23.43 14.58
CA SER A 28 -38.52 -23.28 15.95
C SER A 28 -37.75 -24.52 16.39
N LEU A 29 -36.43 -24.46 16.34
CA LEU A 29 -35.56 -25.39 17.06
C LEU A 29 -35.52 -24.98 18.54
N ASN A 30 -36.47 -25.50 19.33
CA ASN A 30 -36.44 -25.42 20.78
C ASN A 30 -35.27 -26.26 21.33
N ARG A 31 -34.08 -25.67 21.48
CA ARG A 31 -33.06 -26.16 22.43
C ARG A 31 -33.25 -25.44 23.75
N ARG A 32 -33.99 -26.08 24.67
CA ARG A 32 -33.99 -25.71 26.10
C ARG A 32 -32.61 -26.01 26.67
N ALA A 33 -31.85 -24.97 26.99
CA ALA A 33 -30.74 -25.05 27.94
C ALA A 33 -31.32 -24.69 29.32
N ALA A 34 -31.48 -25.68 30.19
CA ALA A 34 -31.88 -25.47 31.58
C ALA A 34 -30.63 -25.23 32.42
N TYR A 35 -30.50 -24.02 32.99
CA TYR A 35 -29.59 -23.74 34.09
C TYR A 35 -30.38 -23.88 35.39
N SER A 36 -30.05 -24.88 36.21
CA SER A 36 -30.63 -25.03 37.55
C SER A 36 -29.74 -24.32 38.58
N LEU A 37 -30.16 -23.14 39.01
CA LEU A 37 -29.74 -22.51 40.28
C LEU A 37 -30.56 -23.15 41.40
N GLY A 38 -29.89 -23.87 42.30
CA GLY A 38 -30.51 -24.47 43.47
C GLY A 38 -30.80 -23.42 44.55
N LEU A 39 -32.08 -23.16 44.80
CA LEU A 39 -32.56 -22.50 46.02
C LEU A 39 -33.24 -23.56 46.89
N THR A 40 -32.75 -23.70 48.11
CA THR A 40 -33.32 -24.52 49.17
C THR A 40 -34.52 -23.82 49.80
N ALA A 41 -35.69 -24.45 49.74
CA ALA A 41 -36.83 -24.12 50.60
C ALA A 41 -37.14 -25.35 51.47
N SER A 42 -37.00 -25.17 52.78
CA SER A 42 -37.48 -26.10 53.80
C SER A 42 -39.00 -25.97 53.90
N ASN A 43 -39.72 -27.09 53.79
CA ASN A 43 -40.96 -27.33 54.52
C ASN A 43 -41.23 -28.83 54.55
N GLY A 44 -41.44 -29.35 55.75
CA GLY A 44 -41.67 -30.77 56.02
C GLY A 44 -43.10 -31.17 55.69
N VAL A 45 -43.23 -32.33 55.04
CA VAL A 45 -44.39 -33.24 55.09
C VAL A 45 -43.84 -34.67 54.87
N GLU A 46 -44.32 -35.59 55.69
CA GLU A 46 -43.94 -37.01 55.79
C GLU A 46 -43.87 -37.74 54.45
N ARG A 47 -42.79 -38.51 54.25
CA ARG A 47 -42.66 -39.44 53.11
C ARG A 47 -42.96 -40.86 53.55
N GLN A 48 -44.10 -41.38 53.09
CA GLN A 48 -44.27 -42.82 52.88
C GLN A 48 -43.18 -43.34 51.93
N GLY A 49 -42.65 -44.52 52.25
CA GLY A 49 -41.44 -45.10 51.67
C GLY A 49 -41.42 -45.14 50.14
N LEU A 50 -40.38 -44.54 49.55
CA LEU A 50 -39.94 -44.83 48.19
C LEU A 50 -39.26 -46.21 48.17
N PRO A 51 -39.45 -47.04 47.15
CA PRO A 51 -38.74 -48.31 47.04
C PRO A 51 -37.23 -48.03 46.95
N GLU A 52 -36.44 -48.77 47.73
CA GLU A 52 -34.98 -48.72 47.69
C GLU A 52 -34.51 -48.87 46.23
N ARG A 53 -33.92 -47.80 45.69
CA ARG A 53 -33.14 -47.89 44.47
C ARG A 53 -31.98 -48.82 44.77
N GLY A 54 -32.09 -50.06 44.30
CA GLY A 54 -31.03 -51.06 44.38
C GLY A 54 -29.68 -50.48 43.99
N ASN A 55 -28.65 -50.86 44.76
CA ASN A 55 -27.24 -50.55 44.58
C ASN A 55 -26.88 -50.22 43.13
N GLN A 56 -26.75 -48.93 42.81
CA GLN A 56 -25.98 -48.52 41.64
C GLN A 56 -24.53 -48.92 41.93
N GLY A 57 -24.12 -50.09 41.42
CA GLY A 57 -22.76 -50.59 41.56
C GLY A 57 -21.75 -49.48 41.26
N GLN A 58 -20.73 -49.37 42.10
CA GLN A 58 -19.65 -48.40 41.96
C GLN A 58 -19.19 -48.36 40.48
N ARG A 59 -19.46 -47.25 39.79
CA ARG A 59 -18.93 -47.05 38.43
C ARG A 59 -17.41 -47.14 38.53
N ARG A 60 -16.83 -48.20 37.96
CA ARG A 60 -15.37 -48.39 37.92
C ARG A 60 -14.72 -47.11 37.38
N GLN A 61 -13.77 -46.54 38.13
CA GLN A 61 -13.01 -45.39 37.67
C GLN A 61 -12.30 -45.72 36.36
N ARG A 62 -12.52 -44.89 35.34
CA ARG A 62 -11.84 -45.01 34.05
C ARG A 62 -10.38 -44.62 34.24
N ARG A 63 -9.46 -45.56 34.01
CA ARG A 63 -8.01 -45.30 34.02
C ARG A 63 -7.60 -44.51 32.78
N ALA A 64 -6.67 -43.57 32.96
CA ALA A 64 -6.04 -42.88 31.84
C ALA A 64 -5.19 -43.87 31.03
N VAL A 65 -5.24 -43.75 29.70
CA VAL A 65 -4.39 -44.53 28.80
C VAL A 65 -3.00 -43.90 28.77
N GLU A 66 -1.98 -44.73 28.56
CA GLU A 66 -0.60 -44.30 28.31
C GLU A 66 -0.51 -43.25 27.18
N PRO A 67 0.41 -42.28 27.28
CA PRO A 67 0.59 -41.28 26.24
C PRO A 67 1.12 -41.91 24.95
N ARG A 68 0.69 -41.39 23.80
CA ARG A 68 1.11 -41.88 22.48
C ARG A 68 2.63 -41.84 22.29
N THR A 69 3.34 -40.95 22.99
CA THR A 69 4.81 -40.80 22.92
C THR A 69 5.58 -42.08 23.25
N GLU A 70 5.04 -42.96 24.10
CA GLU A 70 5.72 -44.22 24.46
C GLU A 70 5.72 -45.24 23.31
N ARG A 71 4.83 -45.07 22.33
CA ARG A 71 4.71 -45.95 21.16
C ARG A 71 5.37 -45.38 19.91
N MET A 72 5.96 -44.19 19.99
CA MET A 72 6.57 -43.50 18.86
C MET A 72 7.98 -44.05 18.61
N THR A 73 8.28 -44.36 17.35
CA THR A 73 9.66 -44.68 16.95
C THR A 73 10.46 -43.40 16.73
N VAL A 74 11.79 -43.49 16.84
CA VAL A 74 12.68 -42.33 16.67
C VAL A 74 12.66 -41.83 15.22
N ASP A 75 12.66 -42.74 14.25
CA ASP A 75 12.71 -42.44 12.81
C ASP A 75 11.33 -42.23 12.17
N GLN A 76 10.28 -42.01 12.98
CA GLN A 76 8.94 -41.81 12.45
C GLN A 76 8.81 -40.50 11.67
N ASP A 77 7.91 -40.47 10.69
CA ASP A 77 7.58 -39.23 9.99
C ASP A 77 6.82 -38.25 10.89
N TRP A 78 7.50 -37.20 11.33
CA TRP A 78 6.91 -36.16 12.17
C TRP A 78 5.75 -35.42 11.48
N THR A 79 5.79 -35.31 10.15
CA THR A 79 4.77 -34.58 9.38
C THR A 79 3.38 -35.24 9.50
N ALA A 80 3.34 -36.56 9.68
CA ALA A 80 2.11 -37.31 9.94
C ALA A 80 1.62 -37.16 11.39
N VAL A 81 2.52 -36.91 12.34
CA VAL A 81 2.18 -36.70 13.75
C VAL A 81 1.56 -35.32 13.99
N TYR A 82 2.05 -34.31 13.28
CA TYR A 82 1.63 -32.92 13.44
C TYR A 82 1.40 -32.23 12.07
N PRO A 83 0.33 -32.60 11.34
CA PRO A 83 0.14 -32.14 9.97
C PRO A 83 -0.30 -30.68 9.83
N THR A 84 -1.03 -30.14 10.81
CA THR A 84 -1.63 -28.80 10.75
C THR A 84 -1.43 -28.02 12.04
N ALA A 85 -1.72 -26.72 11.99
CA ALA A 85 -1.69 -25.86 13.17
C ALA A 85 -2.62 -26.39 14.26
N ALA A 86 -2.04 -26.70 15.42
CA ALA A 86 -2.77 -27.21 16.57
C ALA A 86 -2.14 -26.74 17.88
N SER A 87 -2.96 -26.65 18.93
CA SER A 87 -2.48 -26.39 20.30
C SER A 87 -1.54 -27.49 20.76
N PHE A 88 -0.55 -27.14 21.59
CA PHE A 88 0.45 -28.08 22.07
C PHE A 88 -0.19 -29.28 22.80
N LYS A 89 0.02 -30.49 22.28
CA LYS A 89 -0.48 -31.75 22.84
C LYS A 89 0.64 -32.50 23.56
N PRO A 90 0.73 -32.46 24.90
CA PRO A 90 1.85 -33.07 25.64
C PRO A 90 1.94 -34.59 25.44
N ASN A 91 0.83 -35.26 25.11
CA ASN A 91 0.75 -36.70 24.88
C ASN A 91 1.20 -37.13 23.47
N SER A 92 1.37 -36.18 22.54
CA SER A 92 1.80 -36.45 21.15
C SER A 92 3.21 -35.97 20.86
N VAL A 93 3.74 -35.03 21.63
CA VAL A 93 5.08 -34.47 21.40
C VAL A 93 6.11 -35.27 22.19
N PRO A 94 7.02 -36.04 21.57
CA PRO A 94 7.98 -36.93 22.24
C PRO A 94 9.20 -36.19 22.83
N LEU A 95 9.09 -34.88 23.06
CA LEU A 95 10.17 -34.07 23.62
C LEU A 95 9.93 -33.77 25.10
N PRO A 96 10.94 -33.85 25.98
CA PRO A 96 10.81 -33.55 27.42
C PRO A 96 10.90 -32.04 27.70
N VAL A 97 10.08 -31.24 27.00
CA VAL A 97 10.07 -29.78 27.13
C VAL A 97 9.54 -29.35 28.51
N ARG A 98 10.18 -28.33 29.09
CA ARG A 98 9.78 -27.69 30.35
C ARG A 98 9.71 -26.18 30.15
N MET A 99 8.76 -25.51 30.78
CA MET A 99 8.58 -24.06 30.65
C MET A 99 7.90 -23.48 31.88
N GLY A 100 8.28 -22.26 32.24
CA GLY A 100 7.77 -21.53 33.40
C GLY A 100 8.89 -21.17 34.37
N TYR A 101 8.67 -20.12 35.17
CA TYR A 101 9.67 -19.66 36.14
C TYR A 101 9.88 -20.73 37.23
N PRO A 102 11.11 -21.16 37.50
CA PRO A 102 11.38 -22.16 38.54
C PRO A 102 11.20 -21.54 39.93
N VAL A 103 10.72 -22.33 40.89
CA VAL A 103 10.78 -21.95 42.30
C VAL A 103 12.24 -21.92 42.78
N LYS A 104 12.53 -21.23 43.89
CA LYS A 104 13.88 -21.21 44.48
C LYS A 104 14.35 -22.65 44.70
N ARG A 105 15.53 -23.00 44.15
CA ARG A 105 16.11 -24.36 44.16
C ARG A 105 15.24 -25.43 43.46
N GLY A 106 14.37 -25.03 42.53
CA GLY A 106 13.50 -25.94 41.78
C GLY A 106 13.80 -26.00 40.28
N VAL A 107 13.07 -26.87 39.57
CA VAL A 107 13.12 -26.99 38.10
C VAL A 107 11.86 -26.40 37.46
N PRO A 108 11.91 -25.95 36.19
CA PRO A 108 10.74 -25.51 35.48
C PRO A 108 9.65 -26.60 35.38
N PRO A 109 8.36 -26.24 35.41
CA PRO A 109 7.25 -27.17 35.25
C PRO A 109 7.36 -28.01 33.98
N ALA A 110 7.01 -29.30 34.10
CA ALA A 110 7.00 -30.25 32.98
C ALA A 110 5.86 -29.95 31.99
N LYS A 111 5.91 -30.53 30.78
CA LYS A 111 4.91 -30.30 29.73
C LYS A 111 3.47 -30.70 30.06
N LYS A 112 3.25 -31.66 30.96
CA LYS A 112 1.92 -32.19 31.28
C LYS A 112 1.15 -31.17 32.13
N GLY A 113 0.04 -30.66 31.60
CA GLY A 113 -0.79 -29.66 32.29
C GLY A 113 -0.21 -28.24 32.30
N ASN A 114 0.84 -27.97 31.53
CA ASN A 114 1.48 -26.66 31.48
C ASN A 114 0.74 -25.69 30.53
N LEU A 115 0.07 -24.69 31.10
CA LEU A 115 -0.68 -23.70 30.34
C LEU A 115 0.22 -22.75 29.54
N GLU A 116 1.46 -22.49 29.97
CA GLU A 116 2.38 -21.62 29.23
C GLU A 116 2.74 -22.21 27.87
N LEU A 117 2.91 -23.54 27.78
CA LEU A 117 3.14 -24.22 26.52
C LEU A 117 1.92 -24.24 25.58
N ILE A 118 0.70 -24.08 26.11
CA ILE A 118 -0.52 -24.03 25.30
C ILE A 118 -0.70 -22.65 24.68
N LYS A 119 -0.29 -21.57 25.38
CA LYS A 119 -0.38 -20.19 24.89
C LYS A 119 0.52 -19.91 23.69
N ILE A 120 1.64 -20.63 23.56
CA ILE A 120 2.59 -20.42 22.47
C ILE A 120 1.98 -20.87 21.13
N PRO A 121 1.97 -20.01 20.09
CA PRO A 121 1.72 -20.46 18.73
C PRO A 121 2.93 -21.29 18.25
N ASN A 122 2.84 -22.60 18.39
CA ASN A 122 3.93 -23.51 18.06
C ASN A 122 4.04 -23.73 16.54
N PHE A 123 5.25 -24.03 16.09
CA PHE A 123 5.59 -24.28 14.67
C PHE A 123 5.86 -25.77 14.40
N LEU A 124 5.31 -26.66 15.22
CA LEU A 124 5.56 -28.11 15.12
C LEU A 124 5.08 -28.73 13.79
N HIS A 125 4.12 -28.10 13.11
CA HIS A 125 3.63 -28.48 11.79
C HIS A 125 4.44 -27.87 10.63
N LEU A 126 5.30 -26.88 10.91
CA LEU A 126 6.12 -26.16 9.93
C LEU A 126 7.61 -26.49 10.14
N THR A 127 7.92 -27.78 10.30
CA THR A 127 9.31 -28.25 10.33
C THR A 127 9.95 -28.16 8.94
N PRO A 128 11.28 -28.06 8.83
CA PRO A 128 11.95 -27.98 7.52
C PRO A 128 11.60 -29.13 6.57
N GLU A 129 11.42 -30.35 7.09
CA GLU A 129 10.99 -31.51 6.29
C GLU A 129 9.55 -31.37 5.78
N ALA A 130 8.63 -30.86 6.62
CA ALA A 130 7.26 -30.57 6.20
C ALA A 130 7.25 -29.51 5.09
N ILE A 131 8.02 -28.43 5.25
CA ILE A 131 8.11 -27.35 4.26
C ILE A 131 8.63 -27.89 2.92
N LYS A 132 9.69 -28.71 2.92
CA LYS A 132 10.21 -29.32 1.69
C LYS A 132 9.14 -30.17 0.99
N LYS A 133 8.43 -31.04 1.72
CA LYS A 133 7.34 -31.87 1.16
C LYS A 133 6.19 -31.00 0.62
N HIS A 134 5.78 -29.97 1.36
CA HIS A 134 4.72 -29.05 0.95
C HIS A 134 5.10 -28.27 -0.30
N CYS A 135 6.31 -27.69 -0.34
CA CYS A 135 6.80 -26.97 -1.51
C CYS A 135 6.90 -27.88 -2.73
N GLU A 136 7.39 -29.11 -2.59
CA GLU A 136 7.45 -30.09 -3.69
C GLU A 136 6.06 -30.37 -4.27
N ALA A 137 5.06 -30.54 -3.42
CA ALA A 137 3.67 -30.72 -3.84
C ALA A 137 3.05 -29.45 -4.44
N LEU A 138 3.56 -28.27 -4.10
CA LEU A 138 3.06 -26.98 -4.61
C LEU A 138 3.74 -26.53 -5.91
N LYS A 139 4.92 -27.06 -6.24
CA LYS A 139 5.65 -26.74 -7.49
C LYS A 139 4.79 -26.84 -8.77
N PRO A 140 3.92 -27.85 -8.95
CA PRO A 140 3.08 -27.95 -10.15
C PRO A 140 2.08 -26.79 -10.32
N PHE A 141 1.80 -26.03 -9.25
CA PHE A 141 0.91 -24.86 -9.32
C PHE A 141 1.65 -23.56 -9.63
N CYS A 142 2.98 -23.56 -9.58
CA CYS A 142 3.80 -22.41 -9.91
C CYS A 142 4.07 -22.36 -11.41
N THR A 143 4.20 -21.15 -11.95
CA THR A 143 4.65 -20.88 -13.31
C THR A 143 6.04 -20.28 -13.29
N GLU A 144 6.87 -20.61 -14.27
CA GLU A 144 8.20 -20.02 -14.40
C GLU A 144 8.11 -18.51 -14.68
N TRP A 145 9.03 -17.74 -14.11
CA TRP A 145 9.16 -16.32 -14.42
C TRP A 145 9.78 -16.15 -15.81
N PRO A 146 9.29 -15.24 -16.66
CA PRO A 146 9.85 -15.02 -17.99
C PRO A 146 11.31 -14.56 -17.96
N ALA A 147 12.21 -15.39 -18.50
CA ALA A 147 13.66 -15.13 -18.55
C ALA A 147 14.09 -13.93 -19.41
N ALA A 148 13.18 -13.31 -20.17
CA ALA A 148 13.49 -12.05 -20.85
C ALA A 148 13.55 -10.87 -19.86
N LEU A 149 12.80 -10.96 -18.75
CA LEU A 149 12.60 -9.91 -17.76
C LEU A 149 13.54 -10.09 -16.56
N ASP A 150 14.84 -10.10 -16.83
CA ASP A 150 15.88 -10.30 -15.79
C ASP A 150 16.19 -9.03 -14.99
N SER A 151 15.83 -7.85 -15.52
CA SER A 151 16.19 -6.55 -14.95
C SER A 151 15.01 -5.59 -15.01
N ASP A 152 14.88 -4.74 -13.98
CA ASP A 152 13.79 -3.78 -13.86
C ASP A 152 13.70 -2.81 -15.05
N ALA A 153 14.83 -2.42 -15.66
CA ALA A 153 14.83 -1.55 -16.84
C ALA A 153 14.09 -2.17 -18.05
N LYS A 154 14.28 -3.47 -18.30
CA LYS A 154 13.54 -4.21 -19.34
C LYS A 154 12.06 -4.34 -18.99
N CYS A 155 11.74 -4.50 -17.70
CA CYS A 155 10.36 -4.52 -17.24
C CYS A 155 9.66 -3.19 -17.51
N GLU A 156 10.33 -2.06 -17.24
CA GLU A 156 9.77 -0.72 -17.51
C GLU A 156 9.62 -0.42 -19.00
N GLU A 157 10.51 -0.93 -19.86
CA GLU A 157 10.42 -0.77 -21.31
C GLU A 157 9.20 -1.51 -21.89
N HIS A 158 8.98 -2.76 -21.49
CA HIS A 158 7.86 -3.57 -21.98
C HIS A 158 6.54 -3.29 -21.24
N PHE A 159 6.60 -2.95 -19.96
CA PHE A 159 5.46 -2.75 -19.07
C PHE A 159 5.60 -1.42 -18.29
N PRO A 160 5.34 -0.28 -18.95
CA PRO A 160 5.56 1.05 -18.36
C PRO A 160 4.54 1.46 -17.27
N ILE A 161 3.43 0.72 -17.15
CA ILE A 161 2.35 1.00 -16.20
C ILE A 161 2.48 0.05 -15.00
N GLN A 162 2.60 0.61 -13.81
CA GLN A 162 2.62 -0.13 -12.55
C GLN A 162 1.33 0.12 -11.77
N VAL A 163 0.72 -0.97 -11.29
CA VAL A 163 -0.56 -0.95 -10.58
C VAL A 163 -0.34 -1.52 -9.18
N GLU A 164 -0.45 -0.66 -8.16
CA GLU A 164 -0.34 -1.07 -6.77
C GLU A 164 -1.73 -1.36 -6.19
N SER A 165 -1.87 -2.52 -5.55
CA SER A 165 -3.05 -2.87 -4.76
C SER A 165 -2.67 -3.55 -3.45
N LYS A 166 -3.41 -3.24 -2.38
CA LYS A 166 -3.12 -3.73 -1.01
C LYS A 166 -4.18 -4.72 -0.55
N ALA A 167 -3.74 -5.88 -0.08
CA ALA A 167 -4.60 -6.89 0.55
C ALA A 167 -4.25 -7.01 2.03
N TYR A 168 -5.26 -7.11 2.89
CA TYR A 168 -5.10 -7.16 4.33
C TYR A 168 -5.68 -8.46 4.89
N VAL A 169 -4.91 -9.14 5.74
CA VAL A 169 -5.33 -10.38 6.40
C VAL A 169 -5.34 -10.15 7.91
N SER A 170 -6.51 -10.23 8.51
CA SER A 170 -6.73 -10.00 9.95
C SER A 170 -7.46 -11.20 10.58
N ALA A 171 -7.18 -11.47 11.85
CA ALA A 171 -7.92 -12.47 12.61
C ALA A 171 -9.30 -11.91 13.00
N GLY A 172 -10.38 -12.52 12.51
CA GLY A 172 -11.75 -12.12 12.85
C GLY A 172 -12.79 -12.73 11.90
N PRO A 173 -14.09 -12.57 12.21
CA PRO A 173 -15.16 -13.08 11.35
C PRO A 173 -15.34 -12.26 10.06
N SER A 174 -14.94 -10.99 10.05
CA SER A 174 -15.05 -10.12 8.88
C SER A 174 -13.72 -10.09 8.11
N LEU A 175 -13.80 -10.36 6.81
CA LEU A 175 -12.68 -10.23 5.87
C LEU A 175 -12.60 -8.83 5.22
N ARG A 176 -13.58 -7.96 5.48
CA ARG A 176 -13.70 -6.68 4.78
C ARG A 176 -12.71 -5.67 5.35
N ASN A 177 -11.92 -5.06 4.48
CA ASN A 177 -11.10 -3.89 4.81
C ASN A 177 -11.38 -2.78 3.78
N PRO A 178 -11.83 -1.58 4.20
CA PRO A 178 -12.14 -0.50 3.28
C PRO A 178 -10.93 -0.04 2.47
N ASN A 179 -9.71 -0.19 2.98
CA ASN A 179 -8.49 0.26 2.30
C ASN A 179 -8.05 -0.68 1.17
N ALA A 180 -8.62 -1.89 1.08
CA ALA A 180 -8.30 -2.85 0.02
C ALA A 180 -8.86 -2.45 -1.36
N ARG A 181 -9.77 -1.47 -1.42
CA ARG A 181 -10.35 -0.97 -2.67
C ARG A 181 -9.45 0.02 -3.40
N ILE A 182 -8.49 0.62 -2.70
CA ILE A 182 -7.65 1.70 -3.22
C ILE A 182 -6.69 1.12 -4.26
N ILE A 183 -6.66 1.75 -5.43
CA ILE A 183 -5.72 1.45 -6.52
C ILE A 183 -4.85 2.68 -6.75
N THR A 184 -3.55 2.45 -6.90
CA THR A 184 -2.59 3.47 -7.33
C THR A 184 -1.97 3.04 -8.64
N LEU A 185 -2.16 3.83 -9.69
CA LEU A 185 -1.56 3.64 -11.00
C LEU A 185 -0.39 4.61 -11.11
N THR A 186 0.77 4.11 -11.53
CA THR A 186 1.97 4.91 -11.77
C THR A 186 2.50 4.66 -13.18
N VAL A 187 2.86 5.73 -13.87
CA VAL A 187 3.39 5.69 -15.25
C VAL A 187 4.39 6.82 -15.46
N LYS A 188 5.50 6.54 -16.16
CA LYS A 188 6.46 7.56 -16.58
C LYS A 188 5.96 8.29 -17.83
N LEU A 189 6.02 9.62 -17.87
CA LEU A 189 5.56 10.36 -19.05
C LEU A 189 6.45 10.10 -20.27
N SER A 190 7.74 9.84 -20.07
CA SER A 190 8.68 9.44 -21.13
C SER A 190 8.27 8.18 -21.91
N SER A 191 7.45 7.31 -21.30
CA SER A 191 6.97 6.08 -21.93
C SER A 191 5.72 6.28 -22.79
N LEU A 192 5.04 7.41 -22.63
CA LEU A 192 3.85 7.75 -23.38
C LEU A 192 4.24 8.48 -24.67
N ASN A 193 3.52 8.22 -25.75
CA ASN A 193 3.71 8.92 -27.01
C ASN A 193 3.08 10.32 -26.91
N LEU A 194 3.79 11.29 -26.34
CA LEU A 194 3.34 12.67 -26.17
C LEU A 194 4.28 13.62 -26.92
N ASP A 195 3.71 14.61 -27.61
CA ASP A 195 4.47 15.74 -28.12
C ASP A 195 4.74 16.77 -27.00
N GLU A 196 5.50 17.83 -27.30
CA GLU A 196 5.85 18.84 -26.30
C GLU A 196 4.61 19.60 -25.78
N HIS A 197 3.64 19.85 -26.67
CA HIS A 197 2.36 20.47 -26.33
C HIS A 197 1.54 19.61 -25.37
N ALA A 198 1.28 18.35 -25.73
CA ALA A 198 0.50 17.41 -24.94
C ALA A 198 1.20 17.11 -23.62
N ARG A 199 2.52 16.98 -23.59
CA ARG A 199 3.26 16.77 -22.34
C ARG A 199 3.08 17.95 -21.38
N LYS A 200 3.30 19.19 -21.84
CA LYS A 200 3.10 20.40 -21.02
C LYS A 200 1.65 20.53 -20.56
N LYS A 201 0.69 20.28 -21.45
CA LYS A 201 -0.74 20.31 -21.13
C LYS A 201 -1.12 19.24 -20.11
N LEU A 202 -0.63 18.02 -20.26
CA LEU A 202 -0.89 16.90 -19.35
C LEU A 202 -0.31 17.17 -17.96
N ILE A 203 0.91 17.72 -17.87
CA ILE A 203 1.52 18.12 -16.60
C ILE A 203 0.61 19.13 -15.88
N ARG A 204 0.14 20.18 -16.60
CA ARG A 204 -0.82 21.15 -16.03
C ARG A 204 -2.14 20.54 -15.60
N LEU A 205 -2.71 19.62 -16.39
CA LEU A 205 -3.97 18.93 -16.03
C LEU A 205 -3.81 17.99 -14.83
N SER A 206 -2.64 17.36 -14.71
CA SER A 206 -2.35 16.41 -13.62
C SER A 206 -2.05 17.10 -12.29
N GLY A 207 -1.57 18.34 -12.31
CA GLY A 207 -1.28 19.14 -11.13
C GLY A 207 -0.31 18.44 -10.17
N GLU A 208 -0.71 18.27 -8.92
CA GLU A 208 0.09 17.65 -7.85
C GLU A 208 0.35 16.15 -8.04
N ARG A 209 -0.34 15.49 -8.99
CA ARG A 209 -0.21 14.06 -9.26
C ARG A 209 1.06 13.70 -10.02
N TYR A 210 1.67 14.67 -10.68
CA TYR A 210 2.90 14.50 -11.44
C TYR A 210 4.10 14.97 -10.62
N ASN A 211 5.11 14.12 -10.53
CA ASN A 211 6.39 14.47 -9.93
C ASN A 211 7.42 14.80 -11.02
N LYS A 212 7.97 16.03 -10.98
CA LYS A 212 8.97 16.52 -11.92
C LYS A 212 10.33 15.81 -11.79
N ASP A 213 10.71 15.41 -10.57
CA ASP A 213 12.03 14.82 -10.31
C ASP A 213 12.15 13.41 -10.87
N THR A 214 11.06 12.64 -10.82
CA THR A 214 11.01 11.23 -11.25
C THR A 214 10.31 11.02 -12.59
N ASP A 215 9.74 12.08 -13.20
CA ASP A 215 8.92 12.03 -14.42
C ASP A 215 7.71 11.06 -14.31
N THR A 216 7.22 10.84 -13.09
CA THR A 216 6.14 9.87 -12.81
C THR A 216 4.80 10.56 -12.54
N LEU A 217 3.77 10.14 -13.27
CA LEU A 217 2.37 10.44 -13.00
C LEU A 217 1.77 9.38 -12.07
N THR A 218 1.19 9.81 -10.96
CA THR A 218 0.53 8.94 -9.97
C THR A 218 -0.96 9.21 -9.88
N ILE A 219 -1.79 8.24 -10.27
CA ILE A 219 -3.25 8.32 -10.20
C ILE A 219 -3.74 7.38 -9.09
N THR A 220 -4.23 7.96 -8.00
CA THR A 220 -4.83 7.21 -6.89
C THR A 220 -6.36 7.29 -6.97
N THR A 221 -7.02 6.13 -6.93
CA THR A 221 -8.48 6.02 -7.01
C THR A 221 -9.04 5.20 -5.85
N ASP A 222 -10.01 5.76 -5.14
CA ASP A 222 -10.67 5.16 -3.97
C ASP A 222 -12.19 5.35 -3.93
N SER A 223 -12.76 5.92 -5.00
CA SER A 223 -14.16 6.36 -5.07
C SER A 223 -15.15 5.20 -5.12
N CYS A 224 -14.82 4.11 -5.84
CA CYS A 224 -15.70 2.97 -6.01
C CYS A 224 -15.52 1.93 -4.90
N PRO A 225 -16.58 1.18 -4.52
CA PRO A 225 -16.48 0.13 -3.50
C PRO A 225 -15.57 -1.05 -3.91
N MET A 226 -15.59 -1.41 -5.19
CA MET A 226 -14.83 -2.55 -5.71
C MET A 226 -13.49 -2.12 -6.27
N LYS A 227 -12.45 -2.93 -5.99
CA LYS A 227 -11.10 -2.71 -6.51
C LYS A 227 -11.05 -2.68 -8.04
N GLN A 228 -11.79 -3.58 -8.69
CA GLN A 228 -11.85 -3.64 -10.16
C GLN A 228 -12.40 -2.34 -10.76
N GLN A 229 -13.45 -1.78 -10.16
CA GLN A 229 -14.01 -0.51 -10.62
C GLN A 229 -13.02 0.66 -10.47
N ASN A 230 -12.28 0.71 -9.37
CA ASN A 230 -11.23 1.72 -9.19
C ASN A 230 -10.09 1.54 -10.21
N TYR A 231 -9.71 0.31 -10.53
CA TYR A 231 -8.73 0.02 -11.58
C TYR A 231 -9.21 0.50 -12.95
N ASP A 232 -10.45 0.14 -13.34
CA ASP A 232 -11.04 0.55 -14.61
C ASP A 232 -11.16 2.09 -14.69
N TYR A 233 -11.50 2.71 -13.56
CA TYR A 233 -11.56 4.17 -13.45
C TYR A 233 -10.19 4.84 -13.55
N ALA A 234 -9.14 4.28 -12.93
CA ALA A 234 -7.78 4.79 -13.06
C ALA A 234 -7.28 4.73 -14.51
N MET A 235 -7.55 3.61 -15.20
CA MET A 235 -7.25 3.45 -16.63
C MET A 235 -8.05 4.41 -17.51
N TYR A 236 -9.33 4.63 -17.20
CA TYR A 236 -10.15 5.63 -17.87
C TYR A 236 -9.58 7.03 -17.71
N LEU A 237 -9.21 7.43 -16.48
CA LEU A 237 -8.61 8.74 -16.23
C LEU A 237 -7.31 8.94 -17.01
N LEU A 238 -6.43 7.94 -17.02
CA LEU A 238 -5.21 7.99 -17.83
C LEU A 238 -5.51 8.18 -19.32
N THR A 239 -6.51 7.46 -19.83
CA THR A 239 -6.93 7.52 -21.25
C THR A 239 -7.50 8.88 -21.60
N VAL A 240 -8.37 9.44 -20.75
CA VAL A 240 -8.95 10.79 -20.96
C VAL A 240 -7.87 11.86 -20.88
N LEU A 241 -6.98 11.81 -19.88
CA LEU A 241 -5.87 12.75 -19.77
C LEU A 241 -4.99 12.73 -21.02
N TYR A 242 -4.68 11.54 -21.53
CA TYR A 242 -3.94 11.39 -22.77
C TYR A 242 -4.67 12.04 -23.94
N HIS A 243 -5.93 11.67 -24.23
CA HIS A 243 -6.64 12.23 -25.38
C HIS A 243 -6.93 13.73 -25.28
N GLU A 244 -7.24 14.25 -24.08
CA GLU A 244 -7.47 15.68 -23.88
C GLU A 244 -6.18 16.50 -23.97
N SER A 245 -5.03 15.89 -23.66
CA SER A 245 -3.73 16.55 -23.83
C SER A 245 -3.37 16.80 -25.30
N TRP A 246 -3.80 15.93 -26.21
CA TRP A 246 -3.58 16.08 -27.66
C TRP A 246 -4.49 17.12 -28.34
N LYS A 247 -5.61 17.49 -27.72
CA LYS A 247 -6.52 18.49 -28.28
C LYS A 247 -5.95 19.88 -28.04
N THR A 248 -5.99 20.74 -29.04
CA THR A 248 -5.63 22.16 -28.89
C THR A 248 -6.90 23.00 -28.95
N GLU A 249 -7.27 23.62 -27.84
CA GLU A 249 -8.46 24.47 -27.75
C GLU A 249 -8.14 25.93 -28.12
N ALA A 250 -9.16 26.70 -28.50
CA ALA A 250 -8.99 28.09 -28.96
C ALA A 250 -8.35 29.00 -27.90
N TRP A 251 -8.70 28.80 -26.62
CA TRP A 251 -8.20 29.57 -25.48
C TRP A 251 -6.72 29.30 -25.16
N GLU A 252 -6.13 28.20 -25.66
CA GLU A 252 -4.71 27.91 -25.44
C GLU A 252 -3.79 28.92 -26.14
N LYS A 253 -4.31 29.62 -27.15
CA LYS A 253 -3.61 30.74 -27.82
C LYS A 253 -3.53 31.98 -26.94
N GLU A 254 -4.39 32.10 -25.94
CA GLU A 254 -4.41 33.22 -24.99
C GLU A 254 -3.45 32.99 -23.81
N LYS A 255 -2.62 31.94 -23.87
CA LYS A 255 -1.64 31.60 -22.83
C LYS A 255 -0.70 32.76 -22.57
N THR A 256 -0.68 33.23 -21.32
CA THR A 256 0.19 34.32 -20.90
C THR A 256 1.58 33.81 -20.54
N ARG A 257 2.54 34.73 -20.41
CA ARG A 257 3.92 34.38 -20.01
C ARG A 257 4.01 33.82 -18.60
N ALA A 258 3.10 34.23 -17.70
CA ALA A 258 3.05 33.70 -16.34
C ALA A 258 2.67 32.21 -16.31
N ASP A 259 1.97 31.73 -17.35
CA ASP A 259 1.54 30.34 -17.48
C ASP A 259 2.60 29.44 -18.14
N MET A 260 3.67 30.02 -18.67
CA MET A 260 4.78 29.25 -19.24
C MET A 260 5.57 28.57 -18.11
N GLU A 261 5.78 27.26 -18.25
CA GLU A 261 6.56 26.47 -17.29
C GLU A 261 8.06 26.71 -17.43
N GLU A 262 8.47 27.07 -18.64
CA GLU A 262 9.85 27.35 -19.02
C GLU A 262 9.93 28.79 -19.52
N TYR A 263 11.05 29.43 -19.21
CA TYR A 263 11.36 30.74 -19.73
C TYR A 263 11.72 30.66 -21.21
N VAL A 264 10.92 31.32 -22.04
CA VAL A 264 11.16 31.50 -23.47
C VAL A 264 11.79 32.88 -23.68
N TRP A 265 12.94 32.90 -24.35
CA TRP A 265 13.67 34.13 -24.66
C TRP A 265 12.96 35.03 -25.67
N GLU A 266 12.25 34.42 -26.62
CA GLU A 266 11.59 35.12 -27.71
C GLU A 266 10.46 36.03 -27.20
N ASP A 267 10.45 37.26 -27.70
CA ASP A 267 9.64 38.39 -27.26
C ASP A 267 9.80 38.78 -25.78
N SER A 268 10.76 38.20 -25.05
CA SER A 268 10.94 38.42 -23.61
C SER A 268 11.29 39.88 -23.28
N PRO A 269 11.02 40.35 -22.04
CA PRO A 269 11.47 41.67 -21.61
C PRO A 269 13.00 41.80 -21.69
N SER A 270 13.73 40.71 -21.42
CA SER A 270 15.19 40.69 -21.51
C SER A 270 15.68 40.91 -22.94
N GLN A 271 15.03 40.31 -23.94
CA GLN A 271 15.32 40.54 -25.36
C GLN A 271 15.06 42.00 -25.74
N LYS A 272 13.91 42.56 -25.33
CA LYS A 272 13.56 43.96 -25.61
C LYS A 272 14.57 44.94 -25.00
N ASN A 273 14.96 44.72 -23.74
CA ASN A 273 15.91 45.57 -23.03
C ASN A 273 17.31 45.53 -23.68
N ILE A 274 17.76 44.38 -24.16
CA ILE A 274 19.05 44.26 -24.84
C ILE A 274 19.04 44.91 -26.21
N LEU A 275 17.99 44.68 -26.99
CA LEU A 275 17.84 45.35 -28.28
C LEU A 275 17.86 46.87 -28.09
N GLU A 276 17.13 47.39 -27.10
CA GLU A 276 17.16 48.82 -26.76
C GLU A 276 18.56 49.29 -26.34
N THR A 277 19.28 48.50 -25.55
CA THR A 277 20.64 48.85 -25.09
C THR A 277 21.64 48.86 -26.25
N LEU A 278 21.62 47.85 -27.11
CA LEU A 278 22.50 47.74 -28.28
C LEU A 278 22.21 48.84 -29.31
N LEU A 279 20.94 49.19 -29.52
CA LEU A 279 20.56 50.32 -30.36
C LEU A 279 21.11 51.65 -29.82
N ARG A 280 21.13 51.85 -28.50
CA ARG A 280 21.73 53.04 -27.87
C ARG A 280 23.26 53.07 -27.95
N MET A 281 23.92 51.90 -28.02
CA MET A 281 25.37 51.79 -28.15
C MET A 281 25.87 51.95 -29.59
N ARG A 282 24.99 51.81 -30.60
CA ARG A 282 25.35 51.98 -32.02
C ARG A 282 25.72 53.46 -32.28
N PRO A 283 26.81 53.75 -33.02
CA PRO A 283 27.17 55.12 -33.36
C PRO A 283 26.06 55.80 -34.17
N LEU A 284 25.76 57.07 -33.85
CA LEU A 284 24.75 57.91 -34.50
C LEU A 284 25.08 58.10 -35.99
N GLY A 285 24.52 57.27 -36.89
CA GLY A 285 24.74 57.43 -38.34
C GLY A 285 24.08 56.40 -39.26
N GLU A 286 23.81 55.18 -38.80
CA GLU A 286 23.26 54.10 -39.63
C GLU A 286 21.73 54.05 -39.51
N LYS A 287 21.03 54.53 -40.54
CA LYS A 287 19.58 54.37 -40.69
C LYS A 287 19.31 53.18 -41.61
N GLU A 288 19.34 52.00 -41.05
CA GLU A 288 18.82 50.78 -41.69
C GLU A 288 17.39 50.51 -41.20
N GLU A 289 16.63 49.73 -41.97
CA GLU A 289 15.27 49.36 -41.60
C GLU A 289 15.26 48.58 -40.27
N GLU A 290 14.35 48.95 -39.34
CA GLU A 290 14.31 48.41 -37.98
C GLU A 290 14.19 46.87 -37.91
N GLY A 291 13.70 46.22 -38.97
CA GLY A 291 13.58 44.76 -39.08
C GLY A 291 14.91 44.05 -39.31
N GLU A 292 15.69 44.50 -40.28
CA GLU A 292 16.99 43.90 -40.64
C GLU A 292 18.02 44.09 -39.53
N VAL A 293 18.03 45.27 -38.90
CA VAL A 293 18.89 45.59 -37.74
C VAL A 293 18.62 44.66 -36.56
N ARG A 294 17.36 44.26 -36.34
CA ARG A 294 17.02 43.34 -35.24
C ARG A 294 17.58 41.95 -35.48
N GLU A 295 17.45 41.42 -36.70
CA GLU A 295 17.97 40.09 -37.02
C GLU A 295 19.49 40.05 -36.94
N GLU A 296 20.18 41.08 -37.43
CA GLU A 296 21.64 41.19 -37.33
C GLU A 296 22.13 41.26 -35.88
N LEU A 297 21.46 42.06 -35.03
CA LEU A 297 21.82 42.18 -33.62
C LEU A 297 21.57 40.88 -32.85
N LEU A 298 20.47 40.17 -33.15
CA LEU A 298 20.16 38.87 -32.54
C LEU A 298 21.08 37.75 -33.05
N GLY A 299 21.64 37.89 -34.25
CA GLY A 299 22.61 36.95 -34.84
C GLY A 299 24.01 37.02 -34.24
N ARG A 300 24.33 38.04 -33.43
CA ARG A 300 25.65 38.17 -32.79
C ARG A 300 25.88 37.05 -31.77
N VAL A 301 27.09 36.50 -31.79
CA VAL A 301 27.52 35.43 -30.86
C VAL A 301 27.36 35.87 -29.40
N GLU A 302 27.68 37.13 -29.09
CA GLU A 302 27.54 37.72 -27.75
C GLU A 302 26.10 37.70 -27.23
N VAL A 303 25.11 37.93 -28.11
CA VAL A 303 23.68 37.93 -27.77
C VAL A 303 23.16 36.50 -27.61
N GLN A 304 23.71 35.54 -28.36
CA GLN A 304 23.42 34.13 -28.18
C GLN A 304 23.97 33.59 -26.85
N GLU A 305 25.22 33.91 -26.50
CA GLU A 305 25.79 33.57 -25.19
C GLU A 305 24.97 34.16 -24.04
N TYR A 306 24.52 35.42 -24.19
CA TYR A 306 23.63 36.03 -23.22
C TYR A 306 22.27 35.31 -23.14
N LYS A 307 21.63 35.01 -24.28
CA LYS A 307 20.37 34.28 -24.36
C LYS A 307 20.48 32.95 -23.60
N ASP A 308 21.53 32.18 -23.87
CA ASP A 308 21.76 30.87 -23.24
C ASP A 308 22.02 30.99 -21.74
N SER A 309 22.73 32.03 -21.31
CA SER A 309 22.96 32.27 -19.88
C SER A 309 21.66 32.62 -19.13
N VAL A 310 20.78 33.42 -19.74
CA VAL A 310 19.49 33.80 -19.12
C VAL A 310 18.51 32.64 -19.10
N THR A 311 18.43 31.86 -20.17
CA THR A 311 17.53 30.69 -20.22
C THR A 311 17.92 29.66 -19.17
N LYS A 312 19.22 29.34 -19.04
CA LYS A 312 19.73 28.47 -17.97
C LYS A 312 19.42 29.03 -16.59
N LEU A 313 19.72 30.30 -16.35
CA LEU A 313 19.48 30.94 -15.06
C LEU A 313 17.99 30.93 -14.66
N LYS A 314 17.08 31.09 -15.62
CA LYS A 314 15.63 31.09 -15.36
C LYS A 314 15.02 29.69 -15.27
N ASN A 315 15.55 28.70 -15.98
CA ASN A 315 14.98 27.34 -16.02
C ASN A 315 15.62 26.39 -15.01
N GLU A 316 16.95 26.41 -14.90
CA GLU A 316 17.72 25.52 -14.00
C GLU A 316 17.89 26.14 -12.60
N GLY A 317 17.70 27.46 -12.48
CA GLY A 317 17.75 28.22 -11.24
C GLY A 317 19.06 29.00 -11.02
N GLU A 318 19.09 29.71 -9.90
CA GLU A 318 20.16 30.64 -9.52
C GLU A 318 21.30 29.91 -8.80
N THR A 319 22.18 29.24 -9.56
CA THR A 319 23.43 28.67 -9.05
C THR A 319 24.60 29.65 -9.24
N GLU A 320 25.66 29.52 -8.44
CA GLU A 320 26.85 30.38 -8.55
C GLU A 320 27.48 30.32 -9.95
N THR A 321 27.53 29.14 -10.55
CA THR A 321 28.02 28.94 -11.91
C THR A 321 27.17 29.66 -12.95
N ASN A 322 25.84 29.58 -12.83
CA ASN A 322 24.92 30.22 -13.76
C ASN A 322 25.00 31.75 -13.64
N MET A 323 25.17 32.27 -12.42
CA MET A 323 25.39 33.70 -12.16
C MET A 323 26.72 34.22 -12.74
N GLN A 324 27.80 33.44 -12.62
CA GLN A 324 29.09 33.80 -13.20
C GLN A 324 29.05 33.82 -14.72
N GLN A 325 28.42 32.81 -15.35
CA GLN A 325 28.24 32.76 -16.81
C GLN A 325 27.41 33.95 -17.32
N TYR A 326 26.32 34.29 -16.63
CA TYR A 326 25.52 35.47 -16.94
C TYR A 326 26.35 36.77 -16.85
N LYS A 327 27.15 36.91 -15.79
CA LYS A 327 28.03 38.07 -15.60
C LYS A 327 29.06 38.20 -16.73
N GLU A 328 29.69 37.10 -17.13
CA GLU A 328 30.67 37.11 -18.22
C GLU A 328 30.03 37.43 -19.57
N ALA A 329 28.85 36.88 -19.86
CA ALA A 329 28.10 37.20 -21.07
C ALA A 329 27.72 38.69 -21.15
N VAL A 330 27.24 39.28 -20.04
CA VAL A 330 26.92 40.72 -19.98
C VAL A 330 28.16 41.59 -20.18
N LYS A 331 29.30 41.22 -19.60
CA LYS A 331 30.56 41.96 -19.75
C LYS A 331 31.01 42.03 -21.20
N LYS A 332 30.99 40.89 -21.89
CA LYS A 332 31.29 40.82 -23.33
C LYS A 332 30.34 41.71 -24.13
N LEU A 333 29.04 41.65 -23.83
CA LEU A 333 28.00 42.40 -24.56
C LEU A 333 28.12 43.92 -24.38
N LEU A 334 28.55 44.38 -23.20
CA LEU A 334 28.70 45.81 -22.88
C LEU A 334 30.13 46.35 -23.07
N ASN A 335 31.08 45.51 -23.49
CA ASN A 335 32.50 45.85 -23.60
C ASN A 335 33.13 46.39 -22.29
N ILE A 336 32.83 45.75 -21.15
CA ILE A 336 33.36 46.07 -19.80
C ILE A 336 34.23 44.92 -19.29
#